data_AF-A0A101XX24-F1
#
_entry.id   AF-A0A101XX24-F1
#
_cell.length_a   1.000
_cell.length_b   1.000
_cell.length_c   1.000
_cell.angle_alpha   90.00
_cell.angle_beta   90.00
_cell.angle_gamma   90.00
#
_symmetry.space_group_name_H-M   'P 1'
#
loop_
_entity.id
_entity.type
_entity.pdbx_description
1 polymer ?
#
loop_
_entity_poly.entity_id
_entity_poly.type
_entity_poly.pdbx_seq_one_letter_code
_entity_poly.pdbx_strand_id
1 'polypeptide(L)'
;MKFQWSLILGLIFALITAVFAVINVDPVQVNFGFDQISIPLILVILGCALIGGIIVGSYGIFRQYKLQKQIKALNAELSKLRDADHSLDSMQQPLPDETV
;
A
#
# COMPACT_ATOMS: atom_id res chain seq x y z
N MET A 1 3.69 -17.48 -1.96
CA MET A 1 4.92 -17.46 -2.78
C MET A 1 5.52 -16.06 -2.96
N LYS A 2 4.77 -15.02 -3.39
CA LYS A 2 5.31 -13.68 -3.71
C LYS A 2 5.98 -12.94 -2.54
N PHE A 3 5.46 -13.08 -1.33
CA PHE A 3 6.00 -12.39 -0.15
C PHE A 3 7.38 -12.92 0.28
N GLN A 4 7.61 -14.24 0.17
CA GLN A 4 8.92 -14.85 0.45
C GLN A 4 9.98 -14.36 -0.54
N TRP A 5 9.63 -14.26 -1.82
CA TRP A 5 10.52 -13.68 -2.84
C TRP A 5 10.83 -12.20 -2.58
N SER A 6 9.84 -11.41 -2.16
CA SER A 6 10.08 -10.01 -1.78
C SER A 6 11.01 -9.88 -0.58
N LEU A 7 10.92 -10.81 0.39
CA LEU A 7 11.77 -10.81 1.59
C LEU A 7 13.21 -11.19 1.23
N ILE A 8 13.41 -12.21 0.39
CA ILE A 8 14.74 -12.57 -0.14
C ILE A 8 15.36 -11.40 -0.90
N LEU A 9 14.59 -10.74 -1.78
CA LEU A 9 15.10 -9.63 -2.59
C LEU A 9 15.45 -8.42 -1.70
N GLY A 10 14.64 -8.15 -0.68
CA GLY A 10 14.90 -7.12 0.33
C GLY A 10 16.17 -7.42 1.13
N LEU A 11 16.41 -8.67 1.50
CA LEU A 11 17.63 -9.06 2.23
C LEU A 11 18.88 -8.89 1.36
N ILE A 12 18.84 -9.31 0.10
CA ILE A 12 19.94 -9.10 -0.87
C ILE A 12 20.20 -7.59 -1.04
N PHE A 13 19.15 -6.79 -1.19
CA PHE A 13 19.28 -5.34 -1.30
C PHE A 13 19.88 -4.72 -0.04
N ALA A 14 19.47 -5.17 1.15
CA ALA A 14 20.04 -4.72 2.42
C ALA A 14 21.53 -5.06 2.54
N LEU A 15 21.95 -6.26 2.10
CA LEU A 15 23.36 -6.66 2.07
C LEU A 15 24.18 -5.77 1.13
N ILE A 16 23.69 -5.51 -0.08
CA ILE A 16 24.32 -4.59 -1.05
C ILE A 16 24.46 -3.20 -0.43
N THR A 17 23.41 -2.70 0.21
CA THR A 17 23.40 -1.39 0.87
C THR A 17 24.42 -1.33 2.01
N ALA A 18 24.54 -2.40 2.82
CA ALA A 18 25.52 -2.49 3.90
C ALA A 18 26.96 -2.47 3.37
N VAL A 19 27.25 -3.20 2.29
CA VAL A 19 28.56 -3.14 1.62
C VAL A 19 28.84 -1.72 1.11
N PHE A 20 27.84 -1.09 0.48
CA PHE A 20 27.95 0.29 0.01
C PHE A 20 28.25 1.28 1.14
N ALA A 21 27.63 1.06 2.31
CA ALA A 21 27.83 1.87 3.50
C ALA A 21 29.26 1.79 4.04
N VAL A 22 29.86 0.60 4.05
CA VAL A 22 31.24 0.41 4.51
C VAL A 22 32.24 1.05 3.53
N ILE A 23 32.02 0.90 2.22
CA ILE A 23 32.93 1.44 1.19
C ILE A 23 32.85 2.97 1.10
N ASN A 24 31.69 3.57 1.41
CA ASN A 24 31.45 5.01 1.24
C ASN A 24 31.19 5.70 2.59
N VAL A 25 31.91 5.28 3.64
CA VAL A 25 31.87 5.95 4.96
C VAL A 25 32.68 7.25 4.98
N ASP A 26 33.45 7.52 3.92
CA ASP A 26 34.24 8.73 3.80
C ASP A 26 33.36 9.98 3.88
N PRO A 27 33.76 10.97 4.70
CA PRO A 27 32.97 12.16 4.91
C PRO A 27 33.02 13.07 3.69
N VAL A 28 31.84 13.52 3.25
CA VAL A 28 31.67 14.47 2.14
C VAL A 28 31.06 15.75 2.69
N GLN A 29 31.54 16.90 2.20
CA GLN A 29 30.92 18.18 2.53
C GLN A 29 29.60 18.33 1.78
N VAL A 30 28.53 18.53 2.54
CA VAL A 30 27.19 18.78 1.99
C VAL A 30 26.78 20.19 2.35
N ASN A 31 26.43 20.98 1.33
CA ASN A 31 25.87 22.31 1.51
C ASN A 31 24.34 22.22 1.56
N PHE A 32 23.77 22.48 2.73
CA PHE A 32 22.31 22.47 2.94
C PHE A 32 21.65 23.84 2.67
N GLY A 33 22.38 24.78 2.07
CA GLY A 33 21.94 26.15 1.79
C GLY A 33 22.16 27.13 2.95
N PHE A 34 22.12 26.64 4.20
CA PHE A 34 22.31 27.46 5.40
C PHE A 34 23.62 27.13 6.15
N ASP A 35 24.10 25.89 6.03
CA ASP A 35 25.31 25.43 6.66
C ASP A 35 25.98 24.34 5.81
N GLN A 36 27.29 24.17 5.98
CA GLN A 36 28.08 23.12 5.33
C GLN A 36 28.56 22.14 6.37
N ILE A 37 28.04 20.91 6.30
CA ILE A 37 28.33 19.88 7.29
C ILE A 37 29.05 18.73 6.59
N SER A 38 30.11 18.23 7.23
CA SER A 38 30.85 17.06 6.78
C SER A 38 30.20 15.80 7.36
N ILE A 39 29.53 15.03 6.51
CA ILE A 39 28.85 13.78 6.90
C ILE A 39 29.18 12.68 5.88
N PRO A 40 29.23 11.40 6.30
CA PRO A 40 29.38 10.29 5.37
C PRO A 40 28.30 10.29 4.28
N LEU A 41 28.71 10.09 3.03
CA LEU A 41 27.81 10.13 1.87
C LEU A 41 26.63 9.16 2.00
N ILE A 42 26.88 7.98 2.58
CA ILE A 42 25.83 6.97 2.78
C ILE A 42 24.70 7.47 3.68
N LEU A 43 24.98 8.28 4.71
CA LEU A 43 23.92 8.79 5.60
C LEU A 43 22.96 9.72 4.85
N VAL A 44 23.49 10.49 3.90
CA VAL A 44 22.69 11.36 3.02
C VAL A 44 21.77 10.49 2.15
N ILE A 45 22.34 9.49 1.48
CA ILE A 45 21.60 8.58 0.60
C ILE A 45 20.51 7.84 1.37
N LEU A 46 20.84 7.25 2.52
CA LEU A 46 19.88 6.54 3.37
C LEU A 46 18.80 7.47 3.89
N GLY A 47 19.14 8.70 4.29
CA GLY A 47 18.17 9.70 4.72
C GLY A 47 17.17 10.06 3.62
N CYS A 48 17.66 10.37 2.42
CA CYS A 48 16.81 10.66 1.26
C CYS A 48 15.95 9.46 0.87
N ALA A 49 16.53 8.26 0.83
CA ALA A 49 15.80 7.03 0.50
C ALA A 49 14.72 6.71 1.54
N LEU A 50 15.01 6.89 2.83
CA LEU A 50 14.04 6.72 3.92
C LEU A 50 12.88 7.70 3.79
N ILE A 51 13.16 8.99 3.55
CA ILE A 51 12.13 10.01 3.33
C ILE A 51 11.27 9.64 2.11
N GLY A 52 11.88 9.28 0.99
CA GLY A 52 11.17 8.81 -0.20
C GLY A 52 10.29 7.59 0.09
N GLY A 53 10.81 6.63 0.85
CA GLY A 53 10.08 5.44 1.30
C GLY A 53 8.87 5.78 2.18
N ILE A 54 9.02 6.73 3.10
CA ILE A 54 7.91 7.22 3.95
C ILE A 54 6.83 7.87 3.08
N ILE A 55 7.20 8.71 2.11
CA ILE A 55 6.25 9.37 1.20
C ILE A 55 5.48 8.34 0.37
N VAL A 56 6.19 7.41 -0.29
CA VAL A 56 5.55 6.37 -1.12
C VAL A 56 4.71 5.42 -0.27
N GLY A 57 5.23 4.99 0.89
CA GLY A 57 4.55 4.11 1.81
C GLY A 57 3.25 4.71 2.35
N SER A 58 3.30 5.96 2.81
CA SER A 58 2.11 6.68 3.30
C SER A 58 1.07 6.86 2.20
N TYR A 59 1.48 7.23 0.98
CA TYR A 59 0.57 7.29 -0.18
C TYR A 59 -0.08 5.94 -0.49
N GLY A 60 0.70 4.85 -0.43
CA GLY A 60 0.21 3.49 -0.61
C GLY A 60 -0.85 3.10 0.42
N ILE A 61 -0.60 3.38 1.70
CA ILE A 61 -1.57 3.13 2.80
C ILE A 61 -2.85 3.94 2.58
N PHE A 62 -2.73 5.23 2.26
CA PHE A 62 -3.89 6.09 2.02
C PHE A 62 -4.73 5.61 0.83
N ARG A 63 -4.08 5.25 -0.28
CA ARG A 63 -4.76 4.68 -1.46
C ARG A 63 -5.46 3.38 -1.10
N GLN A 64 -4.80 2.50 -0.35
CA GLN A 64 -5.38 1.22 0.06
C GLN A 64 -6.62 1.42 0.93
N TYR A 65 -6.58 2.36 1.88
CA TYR A 65 -7.73 2.71 2.70
C TYR A 65 -8.92 3.20 1.85
N LYS A 66 -8.67 4.09 0.88
CA LYS A 66 -9.72 4.60 -0.03
C LYS A 66 -10.34 3.46 -0.85
N LEU A 67 -9.51 2.57 -1.39
CA LEU A 67 -9.97 1.41 -2.15
C LEU A 67 -10.82 0.46 -1.28
N GLN A 68 -10.40 0.19 -0.04
CA GLN A 68 -11.20 -0.62 0.89
C GLN A 68 -12.56 0.01 1.20
N LYS A 69 -12.63 1.34 1.35
CA LYS A 69 -13.91 2.04 1.54
C LYS A 69 -14.82 1.90 0.32
N GLN A 70 -14.27 2.03 -0.88
CA GLN A 70 -15.03 1.82 -2.13
C GLN A 70 -15.54 0.39 -2.24
N ILE A 71 -14.69 -0.62 -1.96
CA ILE A 71 -15.09 -2.03 -1.96
C ILE A 71 -16.27 -2.27 -1.00
N LYS A 72 -16.21 -1.71 0.22
CA LYS A 72 -17.32 -1.83 1.18
C LYS A 72 -18.61 -1.18 0.68
N ALA A 73 -18.52 0.01 0.08
CA ALA A 73 -19.68 0.71 -0.46
C ALA A 73 -20.33 -0.06 -1.62
N LEU A 74 -19.52 -0.52 -2.58
CA LEU A 74 -20.00 -1.32 -3.71
C LEU A 74 -20.62 -2.64 -3.24
N ASN A 75 -20.01 -3.33 -2.26
CA ASN A 75 -20.58 -4.56 -1.71
C ASN A 75 -21.94 -4.34 -1.02
N ALA A 76 -22.12 -3.21 -0.34
CA ALA A 76 -23.40 -2.86 0.29
C ALA A 76 -24.48 -2.48 -0.74
N GLU A 77 -24.09 -1.88 -1.86
CA GLU A 77 -25.00 -1.61 -2.98
C GLU A 77 -25.42 -2.92 -3.66
N LEU A 78 -24.46 -3.83 -3.91
CA LEU A 78 -24.74 -5.15 -4.46
C LEU A 78 -25.67 -5.97 -3.56
N SER A 79 -25.51 -5.92 -2.23
CA SER A 79 -26.43 -6.64 -1.34
C SER A 79 -27.85 -6.10 -1.44
N LYS A 80 -28.03 -4.78 -1.42
CA LYS A 80 -29.35 -4.15 -1.55
C LYS A 80 -30.03 -4.49 -2.88
N LEU A 81 -29.29 -4.47 -3.99
CA LEU A 81 -29.83 -4.83 -5.30
C LEU A 81 -30.26 -6.30 -5.32
N ARG A 82 -29.48 -7.22 -4.74
CA ARG A 82 -29.83 -8.64 -4.64
C ARG A 82 -31.06 -8.87 -3.76
N ASP A 83 -31.18 -8.14 -2.66
CA ASP A 83 -32.35 -8.22 -1.77
C ASP A 83 -33.62 -7.70 -2.47
N ALA A 84 -33.49 -6.62 -3.26
CA ALA A 84 -34.58 -6.09 -4.08
C ALA A 84 -35.03 -7.08 -5.17
N ASP A 85 -34.09 -7.67 -5.91
CA ASP A 85 -34.39 -8.69 -6.93
C ASP A 85 -35.14 -9.89 -6.32
N HIS A 86 -34.69 -10.38 -5.17
CA HIS A 86 -35.34 -11.48 -4.46
C HIS A 86 -36.75 -11.11 -3.96
N SER A 87 -36.98 -9.86 -3.59
CA SER A 87 -38.32 -9.37 -3.21
C SER A 87 -39.25 -9.27 -4.42
N LEU A 88 -38.75 -8.86 -5.59
CA LEU A 88 -39.53 -8.79 -6.83
C LEU A 88 -39.94 -10.19 -7.33
N ASP A 89 -39.03 -11.17 -7.28
CA ASP A 89 -39.34 -12.56 -7.63
C ASP A 89 -40.42 -13.17 -6.71
N SER A 90 -40.39 -12.82 -5.42
CA SER A 90 -41.42 -13.28 -4.46
C SER A 90 -42.80 -12.66 -4.68
N MET A 91 -42.86 -11.47 -5.29
CA MET A 91 -44.12 -10.79 -5.65
C MET A 91 -44.68 -11.26 -6.99
N GLN A 92 -43.83 -11.82 -7.86
CA GLN A 92 -44.22 -12.36 -9.17
C GLN A 92 -44.65 -13.84 -9.10
N GLN A 93 -44.45 -14.53 -7.97
CA GLN A 93 -45.01 -15.87 -7.78
C GLN A 93 -46.55 -15.83 -7.77
N PRO A 94 -47.24 -16.59 -8.63
CA PRO A 94 -48.70 -16.67 -8.59
C PRO A 94 -49.15 -17.13 -7.20
N LEU A 95 -50.18 -16.48 -6.65
CA LEU A 95 -50.86 -16.94 -5.45
C LEU A 95 -51.14 -18.44 -5.62
N PRO A 96 -50.84 -19.29 -4.60
CA PRO A 96 -51.23 -20.69 -4.67
C PRO A 96 -52.73 -20.71 -4.94
N ASP A 97 -53.11 -21.36 -6.04
CA ASP A 97 -54.50 -21.54 -6.44
C ASP A 97 -55.21 -22.13 -5.21
N GLU A 98 -56.04 -21.32 -4.54
CA GLU A 98 -56.82 -21.74 -3.38
C GLU A 98 -57.84 -22.74 -3.90
N THR A 99 -57.41 -23.99 -4.02
CA THR A 99 -58.29 -25.11 -4.29
C THR A 99 -59.03 -25.44 -3.00
N VAL A 100 -60.36 -25.23 -3.09
CA VAL A 100 -61.49 -25.78 -2.30
C VAL A 100 -62.00 -24.91 -1.15
#